data_AF-A0A4R0RYH9-F1
#
_entry.id   AF-A0A4R0RYH9-F1
#
_cell.length_a   1.000
_cell.length_b   1.000
_cell.length_c   1.000
_cell.angle_alpha   90.00
_cell.angle_beta   90.00
_cell.angle_gamma   90.00
#
_symmetry.space_group_name_H-M   'P 1'
#
loop_
_entity.id
_entity.type
_entity.pdbx_description
1 polymer ?
#
loop_
_entity_poly.entity_id
_entity_poly.type
_entity_poly.pdbx_seq_one_letter_code
_entity_poly.pdbx_strand_id
1 'polypeptide(L)'
;MAGGDLVFHFVYPAATSYNDMRTVQIKQVVEGSTEEIDFYKHPLTDSTSGETTFYRMNIDIDRWETAGTISWSSNHTATVRFGIEDISMRELRKPKKGSSQSRRFKAAGSEYKWKITEDGLLVGTATQS
;
A
#
# COMPACT_ATOMS: atom_id res chain seq x y z
N MET A 1 -1.71 -15.66 -16.99
CA MET A 1 -3.06 -15.09 -16.81
C MET A 1 -2.86 -13.63 -16.43
N ALA A 2 -3.29 -12.69 -17.28
CA ALA A 2 -3.22 -11.27 -16.96
C ALA A 2 -4.09 -11.03 -15.73
N GLY A 3 -3.49 -10.72 -14.59
CA GLY A 3 -4.23 -10.30 -13.41
C GLY A 3 -4.97 -9.01 -13.76
N GLY A 4 -6.28 -8.98 -13.55
CA GLY A 4 -7.10 -7.79 -13.82
C GLY A 4 -6.53 -6.54 -13.14
N ASP A 5 -6.82 -5.38 -13.71
CA ASP A 5 -6.42 -4.11 -13.14
C ASP A 5 -7.13 -3.93 -11.78
N LEU A 6 -6.37 -3.75 -10.72
CA LEU A 6 -6.90 -3.41 -9.39
C LEU A 6 -6.87 -1.90 -9.22
N VAL A 7 -8.02 -1.31 -8.93
CA VAL A 7 -8.14 0.12 -8.66
C VAL A 7 -8.26 0.35 -7.15
N PHE A 8 -7.40 1.21 -6.63
CA PHE A 8 -7.34 1.53 -5.21
C PHE A 8 -7.55 3.02 -4.96
N HIS A 9 -8.30 3.33 -3.92
CA HIS A 9 -8.50 4.69 -3.41
C HIS A 9 -7.76 4.84 -2.08
N PHE A 10 -6.89 5.83 -1.99
CA PHE A 10 -6.09 6.13 -0.80
C PHE A 10 -6.75 7.26 -0.03
N VAL A 11 -7.36 6.91 1.09
CA VAL A 11 -8.05 7.85 1.98
C VAL A 11 -7.07 8.27 3.07
N TYR A 12 -6.62 9.51 2.98
CA TYR A 12 -5.78 10.15 3.99
C TYR A 12 -6.65 10.93 4.99
N PRO A 13 -6.22 11.06 6.26
CA PRO A 13 -6.94 11.85 7.25
C PRO A 13 -7.04 13.32 6.82
N ALA A 14 -8.19 13.94 7.06
CA ALA A 14 -8.44 15.35 6.76
C ALA A 14 -7.40 16.24 7.45
N ALA A 15 -6.77 17.18 6.73
CA ALA A 15 -5.65 17.99 7.18
C ALA A 15 -5.89 18.66 8.56
N THR A 16 -5.39 18.04 9.63
CA THR A 16 -5.35 18.60 10.99
C THR A 16 -3.91 18.65 11.50
N SER A 17 -3.68 19.40 12.58
CA SER A 17 -2.37 19.62 13.20
C SER A 17 -1.68 18.37 13.75
N TYR A 18 -2.35 17.22 13.75
CA TYR A 18 -1.87 15.94 14.28
C TYR A 18 -1.81 14.83 13.22
N ASN A 19 -1.93 15.18 11.94
CA ASN A 19 -1.98 14.18 10.89
C ASN A 19 -0.62 13.57 10.59
N ASP A 20 -0.39 12.39 11.16
CA ASP A 20 0.60 11.48 10.61
C ASP A 20 0.07 10.93 9.27
N MET A 21 0.71 11.31 8.15
CA MET A 21 0.40 10.79 6.81
C MET A 21 0.57 9.26 6.71
N ARG A 22 1.22 8.65 7.71
CA ARG A 22 1.27 7.19 7.85
C ARG A 22 -0.11 6.61 8.18
N THR A 23 -1.03 7.39 8.74
CA THR A 23 -2.42 6.96 8.93
C THR A 23 -3.11 7.00 7.57
N VAL A 24 -3.16 5.86 6.87
CA VAL A 24 -3.79 5.76 5.55
C VAL A 24 -4.73 4.58 5.54
N GLN A 25 -5.90 4.78 4.94
CA GLN A 25 -6.83 3.71 4.60
C GLN A 25 -6.80 3.53 3.09
N ILE A 26 -6.69 2.28 2.66
CA ILE A 26 -6.67 1.90 1.26
C ILE A 26 -7.93 1.08 1.03
N LYS A 27 -8.75 1.58 0.12
CA LYS A 27 -9.97 0.90 -0.32
C LYS A 27 -9.78 0.39 -1.74
N GLN A 28 -10.40 -0.74 -2.04
CA GLN A 28 -10.47 -1.30 -3.38
C GLN A 28 -11.77 -0.84 -4.04
N VAL A 29 -11.65 -0.28 -5.24
CA VAL A 29 -12.80 0.02 -6.10
C VAL A 29 -13.05 -1.21 -6.97
N VAL A 30 -14.22 -1.82 -6.82
CA VAL A 30 -14.59 -3.01 -7.60
C VAL A 30 -15.11 -2.57 -8.96
N GLU A 31 -14.58 -3.15 -10.04
CA GLU A 31 -15.00 -2.82 -11.40
C GLU A 31 -16.50 -3.09 -11.59
N GLY A 32 -17.25 -2.06 -11.97
CA GLY A 32 -18.70 -2.13 -12.15
C GLY A 32 -19.55 -1.92 -10.88
N SER A 33 -18.93 -1.67 -9.72
CA SER A 33 -19.64 -1.27 -8.50
C SER A 33 -19.33 0.18 -8.11
N THR A 34 -20.32 0.89 -7.58
CA THR A 34 -20.14 2.18 -6.90
C THR A 34 -19.63 2.04 -5.46
N GLU A 35 -19.55 0.81 -4.95
CA GLU A 35 -19.12 0.54 -3.58
C GLU A 35 -17.61 0.29 -3.51
N GLU A 36 -16.97 0.94 -2.54
CA GLU A 36 -15.57 0.74 -2.19
C GLU A 36 -15.46 -0.25 -1.03
N ILE A 37 -14.57 -1.24 -1.15
CA ILE A 37 -14.34 -2.23 -0.10
C ILE A 37 -13.07 -1.87 0.66
N ASP A 38 -13.11 -1.92 1.99
CA ASP A 38 -11.92 -1.74 2.81
C ASP A 38 -10.89 -2.83 2.52
N PHE A 39 -9.64 -2.45 2.26
CA PHE A 39 -8.61 -3.38 1.82
C PHE A 39 -7.39 -3.40 2.77
N TYR A 40 -6.77 -2.23 2.98
CA TYR A 40 -5.71 -2.07 3.98
C TYR A 40 -5.95 -0.85 4.86
N LYS A 41 -5.48 -0.90 6.10
CA LYS A 41 -5.39 0.28 6.96
C LYS A 41 -4.10 0.29 7.74
N HIS A 42 -3.65 1.50 8.02
CA HIS A 42 -2.51 1.77 8.86
C HIS A 42 -3.01 2.67 10.01
N PRO A 43 -3.24 2.13 11.22
CA PRO A 43 -3.74 2.92 12.32
C PRO A 43 -2.72 3.94 12.80
N LEU A 44 -3.22 4.95 13.51
CA LEU A 44 -2.41 5.98 14.13
C LEU A 44 -1.42 5.31 15.09
N THR A 45 -0.13 5.35 14.76
CA THR A 45 0.91 4.98 15.70
C THR A 45 1.11 6.14 16.66
N ASP A 46 0.51 6.02 17.85
CA ASP A 46 0.67 6.96 18.96
C ASP A 46 2.08 6.93 19.58
N SER A 47 3.04 6.34 18.86
CA SER A 47 4.31 5.91 19.39
C SER A 47 5.44 6.58 18.61
N THR A 48 6.29 7.25 19.37
CA THR A 48 7.61 7.76 18.98
C THR A 48 8.53 6.66 18.42
N SER A 49 8.12 5.39 18.50
CA SER A 49 8.74 4.24 17.87
C SER A 49 8.53 4.29 16.36
N GLY A 50 9.63 4.31 15.61
CA GLY A 50 9.62 4.21 14.15
C GLY A 50 9.18 2.83 13.65
N GLU A 51 8.15 2.21 14.20
CA GLU A 51 7.55 1.00 13.66
C GLU A 51 6.05 1.20 13.53
N THR A 52 5.47 0.79 12.40
CA THR A 52 4.04 0.79 12.24
C THR A 52 3.49 -0.49 11.65
N THR A 53 2.46 -1.03 12.30
CA THR A 53 1.73 -2.21 11.86
C THR A 53 0.64 -1.83 10.86
N PHE A 54 0.52 -2.56 9.76
CA PHE A 54 -0.59 -2.42 8.82
C PHE A 54 -1.47 -3.67 8.83
N TYR A 55 -2.76 -3.44 8.60
CA TYR A 55 -3.80 -4.45 8.69
C TYR A 55 -4.47 -4.63 7.33
N ARG A 56 -4.80 -5.86 6.97
CA ARG A 56 -5.60 -6.21 5.79
C ARG A 56 -7.01 -6.55 6.24
N MET A 57 -8.02 -6.16 5.47
CA MET A 57 -9.38 -6.66 5.67
C MET A 57 -9.49 -8.07 5.09
N ASN A 58 -9.93 -9.02 5.89
CA ASN A 58 -10.30 -10.34 5.41
C ASN A 58 -11.78 -10.31 4.99
N ILE A 59 -12.01 -10.34 3.68
CA ILE A 59 -13.33 -10.19 3.07
C ILE A 59 -14.26 -11.36 3.43
N ASP A 60 -13.72 -12.56 3.68
CA ASP A 60 -14.51 -13.75 3.98
C ASP A 60 -15.14 -13.71 5.39
N ILE A 61 -14.49 -13.03 6.33
CA ILE A 61 -14.89 -12.98 7.75
C ILE A 61 -15.19 -11.55 8.25
N ASP A 62 -15.08 -10.56 7.38
CA ASP A 62 -15.24 -9.13 7.66
C ASP A 62 -14.44 -8.65 8.90
N ARG A 63 -13.17 -9.06 8.97
CA ARG A 63 -12.28 -8.71 10.09
C ARG A 63 -10.93 -8.22 9.63
N TRP A 64 -10.39 -7.27 10.38
CA TRP A 64 -9.04 -6.76 10.19
C TRP A 64 -8.00 -7.73 10.77
N GLU A 65 -7.08 -8.16 9.92
CA GLU A 65 -5.97 -9.04 10.27
C GLU A 65 -4.64 -8.30 10.14
N THR A 66 -3.65 -8.67 10.95
CA THR A 66 -2.32 -8.08 10.85
C THR A 66 -1.63 -8.62 9.60
N ALA A 67 -1.28 -7.72 8.68
CA ALA A 67 -0.64 -8.10 7.42
C ALA A 67 0.88 -7.95 7.45
N GLY A 68 1.39 -7.03 8.28
CA GLY A 68 2.82 -6.84 8.47
C GLY A 68 3.15 -5.60 9.29
N THR A 69 4.45 -5.34 9.44
CA THR A 69 4.96 -4.14 10.11
C THR A 69 5.95 -3.40 9.21
N ILE A 70 6.08 -2.11 9.41
CA ILE A 70 7.00 -1.22 8.70
C ILE A 70 7.87 -0.56 9.74
N SER A 71 9.14 -0.96 9.83
CA SER A 71 10.14 -0.31 10.67
C SER A 71 10.78 0.85 9.90
N TRP A 72 10.34 2.06 10.20
CA TRP A 72 10.87 3.33 9.74
C TRP A 72 12.20 3.67 10.43
N SER A 73 13.29 3.70 9.67
CA SER A 73 14.55 4.29 10.13
C SER A 73 14.61 5.80 9.85
N SER A 74 13.81 6.31 8.92
CA SER A 74 13.69 7.73 8.55
C SER A 74 12.38 7.98 7.77
N ASN A 75 12.05 9.23 7.47
CA ASN A 75 10.87 9.58 6.65
C ASN A 75 10.87 8.97 5.24
N HIS A 76 12.04 8.56 4.74
CA HIS A 76 12.22 8.01 3.39
C HIS A 76 12.85 6.62 3.36
N THR A 77 13.12 6.04 4.53
CA THR A 77 13.81 4.75 4.65
C THR A 77 13.08 3.91 5.68
N ALA A 78 12.69 2.71 5.26
CA ALA A 78 12.02 1.76 6.10
C ALA A 78 12.37 0.33 5.67
N THR A 79 12.21 -0.60 6.61
CA THR A 79 12.20 -2.04 6.36
C THR A 79 10.77 -2.52 6.57
N VAL A 80 10.22 -3.19 5.57
CA VAL A 80 8.86 -3.74 5.61
C VAL A 80 8.96 -5.23 5.90
N ARG A 81 8.26 -5.67 6.95
CA ARG A 81 8.12 -7.06 7.32
C ARG A 81 6.82 -7.64 6.78
N PHE A 82 6.93 -8.57 5.84
CA PHE A 82 5.83 -9.36 5.32
C PHE A 82 5.88 -10.77 5.92
N GLY A 83 5.10 -11.01 6.99
CA GLY A 83 5.13 -12.29 7.70
C GLY A 83 6.52 -12.60 8.28
N ILE A 84 7.27 -13.49 7.62
CA ILE A 84 8.64 -13.89 8.01
C ILE A 84 9.75 -13.17 7.25
N GLU A 85 9.44 -12.44 6.17
CA GLU A 85 10.45 -11.77 5.35
C GLU A 85 10.56 -10.29 5.70
N ASP A 86 11.80 -9.84 5.95
CA ASP A 86 12.14 -8.41 6.10
C ASP A 86 12.76 -7.90 4.81
N ILE A 87 12.11 -6.93 4.17
CA ILE A 87 12.53 -6.37 2.89
C ILE A 87 12.78 -4.87 3.05
N SER A 88 13.93 -4.39 2.61
CA SER A 88 14.21 -2.95 2.63
C SER A 88 13.34 -2.21 1.60
N MET A 89 12.85 -1.02 1.95
CA MET A 89 12.05 -0.20 1.02
C MET A 89 12.83 0.17 -0.26
N ARG A 90 14.17 0.15 -0.19
CA ARG A 90 15.04 0.34 -1.35
C ARG A 90 14.95 -0.83 -2.33
N GLU A 91 14.86 -2.06 -1.85
CA GLU A 91 14.73 -3.27 -2.68
C GLU A 91 13.32 -3.41 -3.27
N LEU A 92 12.31 -2.94 -2.54
CA LEU A 92 10.95 -2.86 -3.06
C LEU A 92 10.86 -1.89 -4.24
N ARG A 93 11.53 -0.73 -4.17
CA ARG A 93 11.38 0.31 -5.21
C ARG A 93 12.33 0.09 -6.38
N LYS A 94 11.79 -0.08 -7.60
CA LYS A 94 12.60 0.14 -8.81
C LYS A 94 12.79 1.64 -9.09
N PRO A 95 13.98 2.08 -9.53
CA PRO A 95 14.22 3.46 -9.91
C PRO A 95 13.29 3.88 -11.06
N LYS A 96 12.69 5.07 -10.90
CA LYS A 96 11.77 5.66 -11.88
C LYS A 96 12.54 6.01 -13.16
N LYS A 97 12.06 5.56 -14.32
CA LYS A 97 12.49 6.14 -15.61
C LYS A 97 11.91 7.55 -15.73
N GLY A 98 12.71 8.55 -16.08
CA GLY A 98 12.29 9.96 -16.11
C GLY A 98 11.00 10.25 -16.90
N SER A 99 10.75 9.46 -17.96
CA SER A 99 9.56 9.56 -18.82
C SER A 99 8.33 8.78 -18.34
N SER A 100 8.42 8.02 -17.24
CA SER A 100 7.36 7.10 -16.84
C SER A 100 6.53 7.64 -15.68
N GLN A 101 5.21 7.68 -15.86
CA GLN A 101 4.25 7.96 -14.77
C GLN A 101 4.06 6.77 -13.82
N SER A 102 4.38 5.55 -14.27
CA SER A 102 4.24 4.33 -13.46
C SER A 102 5.40 4.10 -12.49
N ARG A 103 5.13 3.40 -11.38
CA ARG A 103 6.10 2.84 -10.45
C ARG A 103 6.04 1.32 -10.52
N ARG A 104 7.17 0.67 -10.23
CA ARG A 104 7.26 -0.79 -10.19
C ARG A 104 7.93 -1.25 -8.91
N PHE A 105 7.45 -2.34 -8.35
CA PHE A 105 8.09 -3.00 -7.23
C PHE A 105 8.10 -4.51 -7.42
N LYS A 106 9.05 -5.18 -6.79
CA LYS A 106 9.13 -6.64 -6.76
C LYS A 106 8.82 -7.12 -5.35
N ALA A 107 7.96 -8.12 -5.24
CA ALA A 107 7.64 -8.79 -3.98
C ALA A 107 7.31 -10.26 -4.26
N ALA A 108 7.78 -11.18 -3.42
CA ALA A 108 7.50 -12.61 -3.52
C ALA A 108 7.69 -13.19 -4.95
N GLY A 109 8.78 -12.82 -5.63
CA GLY A 109 9.08 -13.28 -6.99
C GLY A 109 8.25 -12.64 -8.12
N SER A 110 7.22 -11.84 -7.80
CA SER A 110 6.35 -11.17 -8.78
C SER A 110 6.74 -9.70 -8.99
N GLU A 111 6.48 -9.16 -10.20
CA GLU A 111 6.62 -7.73 -10.50
C GLU A 111 5.25 -7.04 -10.52
N TYR A 112 5.11 -6.00 -9.71
CA TYR A 112 3.92 -5.19 -9.60
C TYR A 112 4.18 -3.82 -10.18
N LYS A 113 3.20 -3.27 -10.91
CA LYS A 113 3.26 -1.94 -11.50
C LYS A 113 2.04 -1.14 -11.06
N TRP A 114 2.25 0.08 -10.57
CA TRP A 114 1.15 1.00 -10.24
C TRP A 114 1.32 2.36 -10.91
N LYS A 115 0.20 3.05 -11.16
CA LYS A 115 0.15 4.43 -11.68
C LYS A 115 -0.93 5.21 -10.93
N ILE A 116 -0.70 6.50 -10.72
CA ILE A 116 -1.73 7.42 -10.21
C ILE A 116 -2.53 7.90 -11.42
N THR A 117 -3.87 7.87 -11.34
CA THR A 117 -4.79 8.42 -12.35
C THR A 117 -5.01 9.91 -12.13
N GLU A 118 -5.65 10.57 -13.09
CA GLU A 118 -5.97 12.00 -13.01
C GLU A 118 -6.88 12.31 -11.82
N ASP A 119 -7.73 11.36 -11.43
CA ASP A 119 -8.62 11.43 -10.25
C ASP A 119 -7.91 11.14 -8.91
N GLY A 120 -6.59 10.95 -8.92
CA GLY A 120 -5.82 10.63 -7.72
C GLY A 120 -5.92 9.18 -7.25
N LEU A 121 -6.60 8.30 -8.00
CA LEU A 121 -6.69 6.87 -7.71
C LEU A 121 -5.42 6.13 -8.12
N LEU A 122 -5.13 5.03 -7.46
CA LEU A 122 -3.98 4.19 -7.75
C LEU A 122 -4.41 2.92 -8.48
N VAL A 123 -4.00 2.77 -9.74
CA VAL A 123 -4.27 1.57 -10.54
C VAL A 123 -3.03 0.67 -10.51
N GLY A 124 -3.19 -0.50 -9.90
CA GLY A 124 -2.18 -1.55 -9.77
C GLY A 124 -2.41 -2.70 -10.74
N THR A 125 -1.32 -3.20 -11.33
CA THR A 125 -1.30 -4.40 -12.18
C THR A 125 -0.23 -5.33 -11.67
N ALA A 126 -0.59 -6.60 -11.44
CA ALA A 126 0.34 -7.64 -11.06
C ALA A 126 0.73 -8.43 -12.33
N THR A 127 2.02 -8.45 -12.66
CA THR A 127 2.55 -9.33 -13.70
C THR A 127 3.38 -10.42 -13.01
N GLN A 128 2.81 -11.63 -12.90
CA GLN A 128 3.58 -12.80 -12.52
C GLN A 128 4.48 -13.17 -13.70
N SER A 129 5.80 -13.19 -13.47
CA SER A 129 6.81 -13.64 -14.44
C SER A 129 7.21 -15.07 -14.13
#